data_AF-A0A3B8SNS8-F1
#
_entry.id   AF-A0A3B8SNS8-F1
#
_cell.length_a   1.000
_cell.length_b   1.000
_cell.length_c   1.000
_cell.angle_alpha   90.00
_cell.angle_beta   90.00
_cell.angle_gamma   90.00
#
_symmetry.space_group_name_H-M   'P 1'
#
loop_
_entity.id
_entity.type
_entity.pdbx_description
1 polymer ?
#
loop_
_entity_poly.entity_id
_entity_poly.type
_entity_poly.pdbx_seq_one_letter_code
_entity_poly.pdbx_strand_id
1 'polypeptide(L)'
;MNNTNLYEKDLYLNKNIECLINYGIYEYDIKQAGYNITKYYNLLPKDKINILTALSKENKHVKIGLYQRNDKAYRDSLKQGFKDIRKEFFEANDIVDSDILSIKKDAIFLTKAVKQTQFKNIEFVKKNKYTSYYYLNGMEYYYNSKDDTVHVKGIDDLKLRCHKKYMLSALQDIFKLQENNTKDAVEFLIDFANDYKRKELPIEFYRELNPISCFKTDILLNNENQVLYFNDLSEDTEIYSDHIDISFNYLNVLMPLVSITF
;
A
#
# COMPACT_ATOMS: atom_id res chain seq x y z
N MET A 1 5.62 -13.80 -25.40
CA MET A 1 6.78 -12.89 -25.37
C MET A 1 6.28 -11.50 -25.04
N ASN A 2 6.63 -11.02 -23.85
CA ASN A 2 6.82 -9.61 -23.51
C ASN A 2 7.60 -9.68 -22.20
N ASN A 3 8.93 -9.72 -22.30
CA ASN A 3 9.79 -9.40 -21.17
C ASN A 3 9.88 -7.88 -21.16
N THR A 4 8.91 -7.21 -20.56
CA THR A 4 9.11 -5.81 -20.21
C THR A 4 10.23 -5.77 -19.17
N ASN A 5 11.15 -4.80 -19.28
CA ASN A 5 12.24 -4.62 -18.32
C ASN A 5 11.69 -4.06 -16.99
N LEU A 6 10.63 -4.65 -16.42
CA LEU A 6 9.97 -4.17 -15.20
C LEU A 6 10.91 -4.17 -14.00
N TYR A 7 11.93 -5.04 -13.97
CA TYR A 7 13.00 -5.01 -12.97
C TYR A 7 13.76 -3.66 -12.93
N GLU A 8 13.70 -2.83 -13.98
CA GLU A 8 14.32 -1.51 -14.00
C GLU A 8 13.50 -0.43 -13.28
N LYS A 9 12.21 -0.68 -13.03
CA LYS A 9 11.26 0.31 -12.51
C LYS A 9 11.32 0.37 -10.99
N ASP A 10 11.71 1.49 -10.39
CA ASP A 10 11.66 1.66 -8.93
C ASP A 10 10.23 1.62 -8.36
N LEU A 11 9.26 2.01 -9.17
CA LEU A 11 7.83 1.94 -8.88
C LEU A 11 7.09 1.40 -10.10
N TYR A 12 6.28 0.37 -9.89
CA TYR A 12 5.36 -0.17 -10.89
C TYR A 12 4.09 -0.66 -10.20
N LEU A 13 2.96 -0.57 -10.88
CA LEU A 13 1.70 -1.15 -10.45
C LEU A 13 0.97 -1.61 -11.71
N ASN A 14 0.51 -2.86 -11.71
CA ASN A 14 -0.34 -3.38 -12.76
C ASN A 14 -1.77 -2.87 -12.58
N LYS A 15 -2.07 -1.70 -13.18
CA LYS A 15 -3.39 -1.06 -13.08
C LYS A 15 -4.52 -1.82 -13.78
N ASN A 16 -4.20 -2.86 -14.56
CA ASN A 16 -5.21 -3.71 -15.20
C ASN A 16 -5.77 -4.76 -14.24
N ILE A 17 -5.18 -4.90 -13.04
CA ILE A 17 -5.66 -5.79 -11.99
C ILE A 17 -6.31 -4.89 -10.93
N GLU A 18 -7.64 -4.78 -10.99
CA GLU A 18 -8.41 -4.03 -9.99
C GLU A 18 -8.76 -4.89 -8.78
N CYS A 19 -8.84 -6.21 -8.97
CA CYS A 19 -9.29 -7.14 -7.95
C CYS A 19 -8.65 -8.51 -8.11
N LEU A 20 -8.29 -9.12 -6.97
CA LEU A 20 -7.97 -10.54 -6.86
C LEU A 20 -8.65 -11.06 -5.59
N ILE A 21 -9.52 -12.07 -5.70
CA ILE A 21 -10.18 -12.72 -4.56
C ILE A 21 -9.72 -14.18 -4.48
N ASN A 22 -9.46 -14.69 -3.28
CA ASN A 22 -9.00 -16.08 -3.06
C ASN A 22 -7.74 -16.43 -3.88
N TYR A 23 -6.83 -15.47 -3.99
CA TYR A 23 -5.65 -15.54 -4.84
C TYR A 23 -4.38 -15.25 -4.03
N GLY A 24 -3.36 -16.10 -4.18
CA GLY A 24 -2.10 -15.94 -3.45
C GLY A 24 -1.27 -14.76 -3.93
N ILE A 25 -1.05 -13.78 -3.05
CA ILE A 25 -0.18 -12.62 -3.32
C ILE A 25 0.96 -12.59 -2.29
N TYR A 26 2.18 -12.34 -2.75
CA TYR A 26 3.39 -12.51 -1.96
C TYR A 26 4.25 -11.24 -2.02
N GLU A 27 4.49 -10.61 -0.86
CA GLU A 27 5.39 -9.45 -0.73
C GLU A 27 6.81 -9.96 -0.41
N TYR A 28 7.74 -9.76 -1.33
CA TYR A 28 9.17 -10.03 -1.16
C TYR A 28 9.95 -8.73 -0.98
N ASP A 29 10.52 -8.51 0.21
CA ASP A 29 11.25 -7.30 0.61
C ASP A 29 12.76 -7.60 0.69
N ILE A 30 13.60 -6.70 0.17
CA ILE A 30 15.05 -6.85 0.21
C ILE A 30 15.54 -6.45 1.61
N LYS A 31 15.95 -7.44 2.40
CA LYS A 31 16.43 -7.23 3.78
C LYS A 31 17.59 -6.24 3.81
N GLN A 32 17.43 -5.12 4.52
CA GLN A 32 18.44 -4.05 4.63
C GLN A 32 18.99 -3.63 3.25
N ALA A 33 18.11 -3.47 2.26
CA ALA A 33 18.44 -3.33 0.83
C ALA A 33 19.64 -2.44 0.54
N GLY A 34 19.59 -1.17 0.96
CA GLY A 34 20.66 -0.21 0.68
C GLY A 34 22.03 -0.68 1.17
N TYR A 35 22.11 -1.24 2.37
CA TYR A 35 23.37 -1.70 2.97
C TYR A 35 23.87 -2.96 2.27
N ASN A 36 22.98 -3.94 2.08
CA ASN A 36 23.35 -5.22 1.51
C ASN A 36 23.77 -5.08 0.04
N ILE A 37 23.10 -4.23 -0.75
CA ILE A 37 23.48 -3.91 -2.14
C ILE A 37 24.82 -3.16 -2.18
N THR A 38 25.03 -2.19 -1.29
CA THR A 38 26.31 -1.48 -1.16
C THR A 38 27.48 -2.43 -0.91
N LYS A 39 27.27 -3.40 -0.02
CA LYS A 39 28.27 -4.42 0.31
C LYS A 39 28.49 -5.40 -0.85
N TYR A 40 27.42 -5.86 -1.50
CA TYR A 40 27.47 -6.83 -2.59
C TYR A 40 28.30 -6.31 -3.78
N TYR A 41 28.06 -5.06 -4.18
CA TYR A 41 28.73 -4.43 -5.33
C TYR A 41 29.97 -3.60 -4.95
N ASN A 42 30.37 -3.57 -3.67
CA ASN A 42 31.45 -2.73 -3.15
C ASN A 42 31.32 -1.24 -3.56
N LEU A 43 30.12 -0.68 -3.42
CA LEU A 43 29.79 0.68 -3.91
C LEU A 43 30.44 1.81 -3.10
N LEU A 44 31.09 1.49 -1.98
CA LEU A 44 31.81 2.43 -1.13
C LEU A 44 33.19 1.86 -0.76
N PRO A 45 34.15 2.70 -0.37
CA PRO A 45 35.41 2.26 0.22
C PRO A 45 35.18 1.33 1.42
N LYS A 46 36.09 0.37 1.60
CA LYS A 46 36.00 -0.68 2.63
C LYS A 46 35.78 -0.12 4.03
N ASP A 47 36.46 0.97 4.37
CA ASP A 47 36.37 1.66 5.65
C ASP A 47 34.97 2.22 5.90
N LYS A 48 34.29 2.77 4.88
CA LYS A 48 32.87 3.18 4.99
C LYS A 48 31.94 1.98 5.15
N ILE A 49 32.20 0.87 4.47
CA ILE A 49 31.42 -0.37 4.61
C ILE A 49 31.59 -0.97 6.01
N ASN A 50 32.80 -0.92 6.58
CA ASN A 50 33.08 -1.38 7.94
C ASN A 50 32.31 -0.56 8.97
N ILE A 51 32.28 0.78 8.81
CA ILE A 51 31.44 1.67 9.63
C ILE A 51 29.97 1.25 9.53
N LEU A 52 29.44 1.08 8.31
CA LEU A 52 28.06 0.65 8.14
C LEU A 52 27.78 -0.69 8.82
N THR A 53 28.71 -1.64 8.76
CA THR A 53 28.56 -2.99 9.35
C THR A 53 28.33 -2.92 10.86
N ALA A 54 29.04 -2.02 11.55
CA ALA A 54 28.97 -1.85 13.01
C ALA A 54 27.70 -1.12 13.50
N LEU A 55 26.92 -0.50 12.61
CA LEU A 55 25.72 0.25 12.98
C LEU A 55 24.48 -0.63 13.17
N SER A 56 23.53 -0.16 13.98
CA SER A 56 22.17 -0.70 14.05
C SER A 56 21.43 -0.54 12.72
N LYS A 57 20.31 -1.26 12.56
CA LYS A 57 19.50 -1.23 11.33
C LYS A 57 19.04 0.19 10.97
N GLU A 58 18.49 0.94 11.93
CA GLU A 58 18.04 2.32 11.70
C GLU A 58 19.21 3.23 11.32
N ASN A 59 20.33 3.14 12.05
CA ASN A 59 21.49 3.99 11.81
C ASN A 59 22.15 3.69 10.45
N LYS A 60 22.13 2.44 9.97
CA LYS A 60 22.55 2.09 8.60
C LYS A 60 21.71 2.84 7.57
N HIS A 61 20.39 2.84 7.71
CA HIS A 61 19.47 3.50 6.78
C HIS A 61 19.74 5.01 6.72
N VAL A 62 19.85 5.66 7.88
CA VAL A 62 20.17 7.09 7.97
C VAL A 62 21.51 7.41 7.31
N LYS A 63 22.56 6.62 7.63
CA LYS A 63 23.91 6.86 7.09
C LYS A 63 23.97 6.69 5.57
N ILE A 64 23.29 5.68 5.03
CA ILE A 64 23.17 5.46 3.58
C ILE A 64 22.40 6.62 2.91
N GLY A 65 21.36 7.15 3.55
CA GLY A 65 20.68 8.36 3.09
C GLY A 65 21.63 9.55 2.97
N LEU A 66 22.46 9.78 4.00
CA LEU A 66 23.47 10.84 3.99
C LEU A 66 24.50 10.65 2.86
N TYR A 67 24.97 9.42 2.63
CA TYR A 67 25.89 9.14 1.52
C TYR A 67 25.22 9.42 0.16
N GLN A 68 23.99 8.98 -0.07
CA GLN A 68 23.27 9.27 -1.33
C GLN A 68 23.04 10.77 -1.57
N ARG A 69 22.84 11.55 -0.50
CA ARG A 69 22.67 13.00 -0.58
C ARG A 69 23.96 13.70 -0.99
N ASN A 70 25.07 13.29 -0.39
CA ASN A 70 26.36 13.97 -0.54
C ASN A 70 27.21 13.45 -1.72
N ASP A 71 26.91 12.26 -2.24
CA ASP A 71 27.66 11.61 -3.31
C ASP A 71 26.69 11.11 -4.40
N LYS A 72 26.67 11.84 -5.52
CA LYS A 72 25.82 11.50 -6.68
C LYS A 72 26.26 10.19 -7.34
N ALA A 73 27.56 9.92 -7.44
CA ALA A 73 28.06 8.71 -8.08
C ALA A 73 27.67 7.46 -7.29
N TYR A 74 27.75 7.53 -5.95
CA TYR A 74 27.24 6.47 -5.09
C TYR A 74 25.73 6.29 -5.21
N ARG A 75 24.95 7.38 -5.25
CA ARG A 75 23.49 7.32 -5.42
C ARG A 75 23.09 6.64 -6.73
N ASP A 76 23.74 7.00 -7.82
CA ASP A 76 23.44 6.46 -9.15
C ASP A 76 23.87 4.97 -9.23
N SER A 77 25.04 4.63 -8.66
CA SER A 77 25.51 3.24 -8.55
C SER A 77 24.59 2.38 -7.69
N LEU A 78 24.09 2.90 -6.56
CA LEU A 78 23.17 2.18 -5.70
C LEU A 78 21.83 1.96 -6.41
N LYS A 79 21.32 2.96 -7.13
CA LYS A 79 20.13 2.82 -7.97
C LYS A 79 20.31 1.74 -9.03
N GLN A 80 21.47 1.66 -9.67
CA GLN A 80 21.77 0.58 -10.61
C GLN A 80 21.80 -0.79 -9.91
N GLY A 81 22.44 -0.88 -8.73
CA GLY A 81 22.45 -2.11 -7.93
C GLY A 81 21.07 -2.63 -7.55
N PHE A 82 20.09 -1.74 -7.31
CA PHE A 82 18.67 -2.13 -7.11
C PHE A 82 18.05 -2.75 -8.38
N LYS A 83 18.40 -2.26 -9.58
CA LYS A 83 17.91 -2.85 -10.84
C LYS A 83 18.55 -4.22 -11.07
N ASP A 84 19.86 -4.30 -10.91
CA ASP A 84 20.64 -5.51 -11.17
C ASP A 84 20.19 -6.66 -10.25
N ILE A 85 19.96 -6.39 -8.96
CA ILE A 85 19.53 -7.43 -8.02
C ILE A 85 18.08 -7.88 -8.25
N ARG A 86 17.20 -6.98 -8.72
CA ARG A 86 15.83 -7.36 -9.12
C ARG A 86 15.85 -8.20 -10.39
N LYS A 87 16.72 -7.87 -11.34
CA LYS A 87 16.93 -8.67 -12.55
C LYS A 87 17.40 -10.09 -12.19
N GLU A 88 18.40 -10.22 -11.32
CA GLU A 88 18.88 -11.51 -10.83
C GLU A 88 17.77 -12.31 -10.14
N PHE A 89 16.93 -11.64 -9.33
CA PHE A 89 15.76 -12.26 -8.70
C PHE A 89 14.69 -12.71 -9.70
N PHE A 90 14.43 -11.92 -10.75
CA PHE A 90 13.45 -12.25 -11.78
C PHE A 90 13.91 -13.43 -12.61
N GLU A 91 15.15 -13.41 -13.08
CA GLU A 91 15.75 -14.48 -13.90
C GLU A 91 15.85 -15.80 -13.12
N ALA A 92 16.27 -15.76 -11.86
CA ALA A 92 16.40 -16.97 -11.03
C ALA A 92 15.07 -17.65 -10.68
N ASN A 93 13.93 -16.98 -10.88
CA ASN A 93 12.59 -17.47 -10.54
C ASN A 93 11.63 -17.46 -11.72
N ASP A 94 12.14 -17.26 -12.94
CA ASP A 94 11.35 -17.17 -14.18
C ASP A 94 10.14 -16.22 -14.02
N ILE A 95 10.34 -15.06 -13.38
CA ILE A 95 9.28 -14.07 -13.16
C ILE A 95 8.99 -13.38 -14.49
N VAL A 96 7.73 -13.44 -14.92
CA VAL A 96 7.23 -12.72 -16.09
C VAL A 96 6.32 -11.56 -15.65
N ASP A 97 6.04 -10.61 -16.53
CA ASP A 97 5.27 -9.41 -16.20
C ASP A 97 3.89 -9.70 -15.61
N SER A 98 3.22 -10.78 -16.06
CA SER A 98 1.92 -11.21 -15.55
C SER A 98 1.96 -11.71 -14.10
N ASP A 99 3.16 -12.07 -13.60
CA ASP A 99 3.35 -12.45 -12.21
C ASP A 99 3.45 -11.24 -11.27
N ILE A 100 3.67 -10.04 -11.82
CA ILE A 100 3.99 -8.83 -11.05
C ILE A 100 2.73 -8.00 -10.85
N LEU A 101 2.28 -7.93 -9.60
CA LEU A 101 1.20 -7.03 -9.20
C LEU A 101 1.73 -5.61 -9.00
N SER A 102 2.80 -5.45 -8.21
CA SER A 102 3.42 -4.14 -7.99
C SER A 102 4.90 -4.26 -7.65
N ILE A 103 5.65 -3.21 -7.96
CA ILE A 103 7.05 -3.03 -7.58
C ILE A 103 7.14 -1.75 -6.77
N LYS A 104 7.75 -1.87 -5.59
CA LYS A 104 8.26 -0.76 -4.80
C LYS A 104 9.80 -0.82 -4.84
N LYS A 105 10.46 0.22 -4.34
CA LYS A 105 11.92 0.35 -4.46
C LYS A 105 12.67 -0.88 -3.93
N ASP A 106 12.25 -1.41 -2.78
CA ASP A 106 12.84 -2.53 -2.06
C ASP A 106 11.88 -3.71 -1.86
N ALA A 107 10.69 -3.68 -2.46
CA ALA A 107 9.72 -4.76 -2.34
C ALA A 107 9.05 -5.08 -3.68
N ILE A 108 8.75 -6.36 -3.91
CA ILE A 108 8.05 -6.85 -5.11
C ILE A 108 6.84 -7.66 -4.65
N PHE A 109 5.68 -7.36 -5.22
CA PHE A 109 4.42 -8.06 -4.97
C PHE A 109 4.13 -8.98 -6.15
N LEU A 110 4.10 -10.28 -5.88
CA LEU A 110 3.93 -11.31 -6.90
C LEU A 110 2.63 -12.08 -6.71
N THR A 111 2.02 -12.50 -7.81
CA THR A 111 0.87 -13.42 -7.87
C THR A 111 1.30 -14.89 -7.87
N LYS A 112 2.59 -15.16 -7.64
CA LYS A 112 3.14 -16.50 -7.45
C LYS A 112 4.19 -16.54 -6.34
N ALA A 113 4.29 -17.67 -5.66
CA ALA A 113 5.39 -17.93 -4.74
C ALA A 113 6.66 -18.28 -5.51
N VAL A 114 7.81 -17.84 -5.01
CA VAL A 114 9.12 -18.11 -5.59
C VAL A 114 10.03 -18.91 -4.65
N LYS A 115 11.07 -19.54 -5.22
CA LYS A 115 11.96 -20.46 -4.49
C LYS A 115 13.35 -19.87 -4.23
N GLN A 116 13.91 -19.15 -5.21
CA GLN A 116 15.25 -18.56 -5.10
C GLN A 116 15.16 -17.16 -4.49
N THR A 117 15.48 -17.05 -3.21
CA THR A 117 15.39 -15.78 -2.46
C THR A 117 16.73 -15.27 -1.93
N GLN A 118 17.81 -16.02 -2.11
CA GLN A 118 19.13 -15.70 -1.56
C GLN A 118 20.17 -15.52 -2.67
N PHE A 119 20.85 -14.36 -2.67
CA PHE A 119 21.91 -14.01 -3.63
C PHE A 119 23.12 -13.47 -2.86
N LYS A 120 24.04 -14.37 -2.49
CA LYS A 120 25.16 -14.13 -1.55
C LYS A 120 24.69 -13.48 -0.24
N ASN A 121 24.91 -12.17 -0.04
CA ASN A 121 24.49 -11.44 1.16
C ASN A 121 23.16 -10.68 0.99
N ILE A 122 22.52 -10.77 -0.18
CA ILE A 122 21.18 -10.25 -0.41
C ILE A 122 20.16 -11.36 -0.13
N GLU A 123 19.12 -11.01 0.63
CA GLU A 123 17.99 -11.89 0.93
C GLU A 123 16.69 -11.15 0.58
N PHE A 124 15.88 -11.73 -0.29
CA PHE A 124 14.49 -11.34 -0.56
C PHE A 124 13.58 -12.06 0.44
N VAL A 125 13.23 -11.39 1.52
CA VAL A 125 12.40 -11.96 2.59
C VAL A 125 10.94 -11.91 2.16
N LYS A 126 10.27 -13.07 2.20
CA LYS A 126 8.80 -13.12 2.10
C LYS A 126 8.21 -12.51 3.37
N LYS A 127 7.86 -11.23 3.30
CA LYS A 127 7.43 -10.40 4.43
C LYS A 127 5.96 -10.60 4.75
N ASN A 128 5.11 -10.60 3.73
CA ASN A 128 3.67 -10.81 3.86
C ASN A 128 3.17 -11.81 2.81
N LYS A 129 2.06 -12.47 3.14
CA LYS A 129 1.25 -13.26 2.19
C LYS A 129 -0.19 -12.78 2.34
N TYR A 130 -0.83 -12.49 1.22
CA TYR A 130 -2.21 -12.06 1.14
C TYR A 130 -3.03 -13.05 0.34
N THR A 131 -4.34 -13.00 0.54
CA THR A 131 -5.35 -13.87 -0.08
C THR A 131 -6.30 -13.09 -0.97
N SER A 132 -6.43 -11.78 -0.76
CA SER A 132 -7.21 -10.92 -1.64
C SER A 132 -6.60 -9.52 -1.77
N TYR A 133 -7.03 -8.81 -2.81
CA TYR A 133 -6.55 -7.48 -3.16
C TYR A 133 -7.63 -6.66 -3.87
N TYR A 134 -7.66 -5.36 -3.56
CA TYR A 134 -8.34 -4.35 -4.36
C TYR A 134 -7.40 -3.19 -4.71
N TYR A 135 -7.56 -2.66 -5.91
CA TYR A 135 -7.05 -1.36 -6.32
C TYR A 135 -8.20 -0.36 -6.40
N LEU A 136 -8.30 0.54 -5.43
CA LEU A 136 -9.38 1.53 -5.35
C LEU A 136 -8.78 2.91 -5.21
N ASN A 137 -9.21 3.86 -6.04
CA ASN A 137 -8.80 5.26 -5.96
C ASN A 137 -7.28 5.47 -5.88
N GLY A 138 -6.52 4.74 -6.69
CA GLY A 138 -5.06 4.87 -6.68
C GLY A 138 -4.35 4.23 -5.49
N MET A 139 -5.07 3.55 -4.59
CA MET A 139 -4.54 2.87 -3.41
C MET A 139 -4.68 1.36 -3.51
N GLU A 140 -3.73 0.69 -2.88
CA GLU A 140 -3.65 -0.78 -2.86
C GLU A 140 -4.11 -1.29 -1.49
N TYR A 141 -5.13 -2.14 -1.50
CA TYR A 141 -5.68 -2.80 -0.32
C TYR A 141 -5.39 -4.29 -0.41
N TYR A 142 -4.67 -4.82 0.57
CA TYR A 142 -4.27 -6.21 0.62
C TYR A 142 -4.90 -6.87 1.84
N TYR A 143 -5.58 -7.99 1.65
CA TYR A 143 -6.23 -8.74 2.72
C TYR A 143 -5.57 -10.09 2.95
N ASN A 144 -5.45 -10.49 4.21
CA ASN A 144 -4.96 -11.80 4.62
C ASN A 144 -6.00 -12.50 5.49
N SER A 145 -6.69 -13.50 4.94
CA SER A 145 -7.71 -14.24 5.70
C SER A 145 -7.16 -15.10 6.83
N LYS A 146 -5.85 -15.33 6.91
CA LYS A 146 -5.26 -16.11 8.01
C LYS A 146 -5.28 -15.34 9.34
N ASP A 147 -5.01 -14.04 9.30
CA ASP A 147 -4.97 -13.17 10.49
C ASP A 147 -6.06 -12.10 10.48
N ASP A 148 -6.92 -12.10 9.46
CA ASP A 148 -8.05 -11.20 9.28
C ASP A 148 -7.59 -9.72 9.30
N THR A 149 -6.59 -9.41 8.48
CA THR A 149 -5.99 -8.06 8.42
C THR A 149 -6.04 -7.45 7.03
N VAL A 150 -6.26 -6.13 6.97
CA VAL A 150 -6.16 -5.32 5.76
C VAL A 150 -4.93 -4.41 5.85
N HIS A 151 -4.01 -4.53 4.90
CA HIS A 151 -2.89 -3.63 4.73
C HIS A 151 -3.18 -2.66 3.58
N VAL A 152 -3.00 -1.37 3.83
CA VAL A 152 -3.19 -0.32 2.82
C VAL A 152 -1.84 0.28 2.45
N LYS A 153 -1.55 0.44 1.16
CA LYS A 153 -0.38 1.19 0.69
C LYS A 153 -0.84 2.55 0.17
N GLY A 154 -0.13 3.60 0.59
CA GLY A 154 -0.38 4.98 0.18
C GLY A 154 -0.86 5.91 1.29
N ILE A 155 -1.22 5.38 2.46
CA ILE A 155 -1.61 6.16 3.64
C ILE A 155 -0.62 5.86 4.77
N ASP A 156 -0.21 6.89 5.52
CA ASP A 156 0.64 6.75 6.70
C ASP A 156 -0.05 5.97 7.83
N ASP A 157 0.71 5.15 8.56
CA ASP A 157 0.21 4.30 9.64
C ASP A 157 -0.54 5.09 10.73
N LEU A 158 -0.14 6.32 11.05
CA LEU A 158 -0.82 7.16 12.03
C LEU A 158 -2.22 7.56 11.55
N LYS A 159 -2.36 7.85 10.26
CA LYS A 159 -3.64 8.21 9.65
C LYS A 159 -4.54 7.00 9.46
N LEU A 160 -3.97 5.84 9.09
CA LEU A 160 -4.73 4.59 8.98
C LEU A 160 -5.39 4.17 10.30
N ARG A 161 -4.81 4.53 11.46
CA ARG A 161 -5.41 4.24 12.77
C ARG A 161 -6.81 4.82 12.93
N CYS A 162 -7.08 5.99 12.34
CA CYS A 162 -8.39 6.63 12.37
C CYS A 162 -9.46 5.79 11.66
N HIS A 163 -9.07 4.96 10.69
CA HIS A 163 -10.00 4.14 9.89
C HIS A 163 -10.15 2.71 10.40
N LYS A 164 -9.29 2.28 11.35
CA LYS A 164 -9.14 0.87 11.75
C LYS A 164 -10.45 0.23 12.24
N LYS A 165 -11.25 0.97 13.02
CA LYS A 165 -12.54 0.51 13.56
C LYS A 165 -13.74 0.83 12.66
N TYR A 166 -13.51 1.51 11.54
CA TYR A 166 -14.54 2.05 10.68
C TYR A 166 -14.33 1.53 9.25
N MET A 167 -13.94 2.38 8.31
CA MET A 167 -13.86 2.00 6.90
C MET A 167 -12.93 0.79 6.63
N LEU A 168 -11.82 0.63 7.38
CA LEU A 168 -10.98 -0.57 7.23
C LEU A 168 -11.64 -1.84 7.78
N SER A 169 -12.46 -1.74 8.83
CA SER A 169 -13.23 -2.87 9.34
C SER A 169 -14.31 -3.28 8.34
N ALA A 170 -15.01 -2.31 7.75
CA ALA A 170 -15.99 -2.60 6.69
C ALA A 170 -15.33 -3.25 5.47
N LEU A 171 -14.16 -2.76 5.04
CA LEU A 171 -13.38 -3.39 3.96
C LEU A 171 -12.96 -4.82 4.32
N GLN A 172 -12.54 -5.06 5.56
CA GLN A 172 -12.21 -6.38 6.07
C GLN A 172 -13.41 -7.33 5.99
N ASP A 173 -14.59 -6.89 6.42
CA ASP A 173 -15.83 -7.66 6.31
C ASP A 173 -16.19 -7.95 4.85
N ILE A 174 -16.06 -6.98 3.95
CA ILE A 174 -16.30 -7.15 2.51
C ILE A 174 -15.35 -8.18 1.91
N PHE A 175 -14.04 -8.10 2.20
CA PHE A 175 -13.08 -9.10 1.73
C PHE A 175 -13.41 -10.49 2.23
N LYS A 176 -13.72 -10.61 3.53
CA LYS A 176 -14.07 -11.88 4.15
C LYS A 176 -15.33 -12.47 3.55
N LEU A 177 -16.36 -11.66 3.30
CA LEU A 177 -17.58 -12.12 2.64
C LEU A 177 -17.27 -12.52 1.19
N GLN A 178 -16.49 -11.74 0.44
CA GLN A 178 -16.10 -12.08 -0.93
C GLN A 178 -15.32 -13.39 -1.04
N GLU A 179 -14.42 -13.68 -0.11
CA GLU A 179 -13.69 -14.94 -0.10
C GLU A 179 -14.59 -16.15 0.19
N ASN A 180 -15.74 -15.97 0.86
CA ASN A 180 -16.63 -17.05 1.28
C ASN A 180 -17.89 -17.19 0.40
N ASN A 181 -18.63 -16.09 0.22
CA ASN A 181 -19.87 -16.02 -0.52
C ASN A 181 -20.07 -14.61 -1.10
N THR A 182 -19.81 -14.47 -2.41
CA THR A 182 -19.96 -13.21 -3.14
C THR A 182 -21.37 -12.61 -3.02
N LYS A 183 -22.43 -13.44 -2.93
CA LYS A 183 -23.80 -12.92 -2.78
C LYS A 183 -23.97 -12.17 -1.45
N ASP A 184 -23.46 -12.73 -0.37
CA ASP A 184 -23.53 -12.09 0.96
C ASP A 184 -22.69 -10.81 0.98
N ALA A 185 -21.56 -10.78 0.26
CA ALA A 185 -20.76 -9.58 0.11
C ALA A 185 -21.50 -8.48 -0.66
N VAL A 186 -22.21 -8.84 -1.73
CA VAL A 186 -23.07 -7.93 -2.49
C VAL A 186 -24.18 -7.36 -1.60
N GLU A 187 -24.91 -8.23 -0.90
CA GLU A 187 -26.00 -7.81 0.01
C GLU A 187 -25.48 -6.87 1.09
N PHE A 188 -24.40 -7.24 1.79
CA PHE A 188 -23.74 -6.38 2.77
C PHE A 188 -23.32 -5.03 2.20
N LEU A 189 -22.71 -5.01 1.00
CA LEU A 189 -22.19 -3.78 0.40
C LEU A 189 -23.32 -2.84 -0.04
N ILE A 190 -24.44 -3.36 -0.54
CA ILE A 190 -25.63 -2.56 -0.87
C ILE A 190 -26.19 -1.91 0.40
N ASP A 191 -26.37 -2.69 1.46
CA ASP A 191 -26.91 -2.19 2.73
C ASP A 191 -25.98 -1.14 3.33
N PHE A 192 -24.68 -1.46 3.43
CA PHE A 192 -23.67 -0.52 3.91
C PHE A 192 -23.63 0.77 3.08
N ALA A 193 -23.69 0.69 1.74
CA ALA A 193 -23.70 1.87 0.89
C ALA A 193 -24.99 2.71 1.04
N ASN A 194 -26.13 2.07 1.29
CA ASN A 194 -27.37 2.77 1.57
C ASN A 194 -27.34 3.49 2.92
N ASP A 195 -26.88 2.82 3.98
CA ASP A 195 -26.72 3.42 5.31
C ASP A 195 -25.72 4.58 5.27
N TYR A 196 -24.60 4.41 4.54
CA TYR A 196 -23.61 5.45 4.29
C TYR A 196 -24.22 6.68 3.63
N LYS A 197 -25.03 6.50 2.56
CA LYS A 197 -25.73 7.59 1.87
C LYS A 197 -26.75 8.30 2.76
N ARG A 198 -27.47 7.54 3.59
CA ARG A 198 -28.45 8.09 4.54
C ARG A 198 -27.80 8.75 5.76
N LYS A 199 -26.48 8.72 5.85
CA LYS A 199 -25.69 9.19 6.99
C LYS A 199 -26.03 8.49 8.31
N GLU A 200 -26.42 7.21 8.26
CA GLU A 200 -26.86 6.43 9.42
C GLU A 200 -25.71 5.68 10.13
N LEU A 201 -24.52 5.63 9.53
CA LEU A 201 -23.32 5.07 10.14
C LEU A 201 -22.65 6.05 11.12
N PRO A 202 -21.85 5.56 12.09
CA PRO A 202 -21.01 6.41 12.95
C PRO A 202 -20.18 7.43 12.17
N ILE A 203 -20.01 8.62 12.74
CA ILE A 203 -19.43 9.79 12.05
C ILE A 203 -18.06 9.49 11.39
N GLU A 204 -17.23 8.67 12.04
CA GLU A 204 -15.89 8.31 11.57
C GLU A 204 -15.89 7.51 10.24
N PHE A 205 -17.01 6.92 9.82
CA PHE A 205 -17.11 6.34 8.48
C PHE A 205 -17.04 7.42 7.37
N TYR A 206 -17.41 8.66 7.68
CA TYR A 206 -17.39 9.77 6.72
C TYR A 206 -16.04 10.49 6.66
N ARG A 207 -15.05 10.06 7.47
CA ARG A 207 -13.66 10.50 7.30
C ARG A 207 -13.14 9.99 5.97
N GLU A 208 -12.57 10.86 5.13
CA GLU A 208 -12.09 10.46 3.82
C GLU A 208 -10.97 9.43 3.95
N LEU A 209 -11.13 8.27 3.31
CA LEU A 209 -10.13 7.22 3.26
C LEU A 209 -9.07 7.58 2.21
N ASN A 210 -8.17 8.49 2.56
CA ASN A 210 -7.10 8.97 1.69
C ASN A 210 -5.88 9.42 2.51
N PRO A 211 -4.77 9.83 1.88
CA PRO A 211 -3.58 10.25 2.60
C PRO A 211 -3.76 11.53 3.44
N ILE A 212 -4.83 12.30 3.22
CA ILE A 212 -5.16 13.50 4.01
C ILE A 212 -5.88 13.07 5.30
N SER A 213 -6.89 12.20 5.19
CA SER A 213 -7.63 11.56 6.29
C SER A 213 -8.43 12.53 7.17
N CYS A 214 -9.09 13.52 6.54
CA CYS A 214 -9.93 14.51 7.20
C CYS A 214 -11.42 14.26 6.93
N PHE A 215 -12.28 14.91 7.72
CA PHE A 215 -13.67 15.15 7.36
C PHE A 215 -13.73 16.38 6.45
N LYS A 216 -14.39 16.25 5.31
CA LYS A 216 -14.72 17.37 4.45
C LYS A 216 -16.14 17.84 4.76
N THR A 217 -16.35 19.14 4.82
CA THR A 217 -17.66 19.74 5.06
C THR A 217 -17.93 20.82 4.03
N ASP A 218 -19.20 20.96 3.66
CA ASP A 218 -19.70 22.04 2.82
C ASP A 218 -20.65 22.90 3.66
N ILE A 219 -20.07 23.89 4.34
CA ILE A 219 -20.80 24.79 5.23
C ILE A 219 -21.01 26.15 4.60
N LEU A 220 -22.11 26.81 4.95
CA LEU A 220 -22.38 28.18 4.55
C LEU A 220 -21.78 29.13 5.59
N LEU A 221 -20.75 29.87 5.21
CA LEU A 221 -20.20 30.96 6.02
C LEU A 221 -20.41 32.28 5.25
N ASN A 222 -21.06 33.26 5.89
CA ASN A 222 -21.40 34.55 5.29
C ASN A 222 -22.19 34.45 3.97
N ASN A 223 -23.12 33.49 3.87
CA ASN A 223 -23.90 33.19 2.65
C ASN A 223 -23.06 32.70 1.45
N GLU A 224 -21.83 32.25 1.68
CA GLU A 224 -20.99 31.61 0.68
C GLU A 224 -20.67 30.17 1.10
N ASN A 225 -20.66 29.24 0.14
CA ASN A 225 -20.23 27.88 0.39
C ASN A 225 -18.72 27.88 0.67
N GLN A 226 -18.34 27.41 1.84
CA GLN A 226 -16.95 27.20 2.22
C GLN A 226 -16.70 25.71 2.47
N VAL A 227 -15.65 25.20 1.83
CA VAL A 227 -15.17 23.84 2.05
C VAL A 227 -14.16 23.86 3.19
N LEU A 228 -14.51 23.24 4.31
CA LEU A 228 -13.60 23.09 5.45
C LEU A 228 -13.17 21.63 5.62
N TYR A 229 -11.94 21.45 6.11
CA TYR A 229 -11.37 20.15 6.43
C TYR A 229 -11.05 20.06 7.92
N PHE A 230 -11.62 19.06 8.59
CA PHE A 230 -11.44 18.83 10.01
C PHE A 230 -10.67 17.53 10.27
N ASN A 231 -9.65 17.60 11.14
CA ASN A 231 -8.95 16.39 11.60
C ASN A 231 -9.76 15.61 12.63
N ASP A 232 -10.61 16.31 13.39
CA ASP A 232 -11.44 15.75 14.44
C ASP A 232 -12.74 16.56 14.53
N LEU A 233 -13.82 15.89 14.92
CA LEU A 233 -15.15 16.46 15.09
C LEU A 233 -15.53 16.23 16.57
N SER A 234 -15.36 17.25 17.41
CA SER A 234 -15.71 17.19 18.84
C SER A 234 -17.22 17.15 19.08
N GLU A 235 -17.72 16.80 20.27
CA GLU A 235 -19.18 16.79 20.55
C GLU A 235 -19.88 18.12 20.22
N ASP A 236 -19.20 19.26 20.33
CA ASP A 236 -19.70 20.59 19.90
C ASP A 236 -19.89 20.75 18.37
N THR A 237 -19.56 19.72 17.57
CA THR A 237 -19.63 19.69 16.10
C THR A 237 -20.84 18.93 15.55
N GLU A 238 -21.83 18.57 16.38
CA GLU A 238 -23.12 18.04 15.89
C GLU A 238 -23.72 18.91 14.78
N ILE A 239 -23.56 20.24 14.87
CA ILE A 239 -24.00 21.22 13.85
C ILE A 239 -23.36 20.95 12.48
N TYR A 240 -22.15 20.38 12.43
CA TYR A 240 -21.44 20.12 11.18
C TYR A 240 -21.69 18.72 10.61
N SER A 241 -22.29 17.80 11.37
CA SER A 241 -22.54 16.42 10.94
C SER A 241 -23.45 16.36 9.69
N ASP A 242 -24.49 17.20 9.66
CA ASP A 242 -25.39 17.37 8.52
C ASP A 242 -24.68 17.91 7.27
N HIS A 243 -23.60 18.68 7.47
CA HIS A 243 -22.80 19.31 6.42
C HIS A 243 -21.58 18.50 5.98
N ILE A 244 -21.35 17.30 6.53
CA ILE A 244 -20.26 16.44 6.07
C ILE A 244 -20.50 16.05 4.61
N ASP A 245 -19.49 16.30 3.77
CA ASP A 245 -19.44 15.82 2.40
C ASP A 245 -18.97 14.35 2.42
N ILE A 246 -19.89 13.46 2.06
CA ILE A 246 -19.67 12.01 2.03
C ILE A 246 -19.24 11.52 0.63
N SER A 247 -19.16 12.43 -0.35
CA SER A 247 -19.00 12.08 -1.76
C SER A 247 -17.68 11.36 -2.01
N PHE A 248 -16.62 11.69 -1.27
CA PHE A 248 -15.30 11.11 -1.50
C PHE A 248 -15.30 9.58 -1.35
N ASN A 249 -15.65 9.05 -0.16
CA ASN A 249 -15.64 7.59 0.04
C ASN A 249 -16.74 6.92 -0.80
N TYR A 250 -17.89 7.57 -0.96
CA TYR A 250 -18.98 7.02 -1.77
C TYR A 250 -18.52 6.79 -3.22
N LEU A 251 -17.98 7.81 -3.89
CA LEU A 251 -17.59 7.75 -5.30
C LEU A 251 -16.29 6.99 -5.53
N ASN A 252 -15.34 7.04 -4.59
CA ASN A 252 -13.99 6.53 -4.81
C ASN A 252 -13.70 5.19 -4.11
N VAL A 253 -14.56 4.76 -3.19
CA VAL A 253 -14.39 3.48 -2.46
C VAL A 253 -15.61 2.59 -2.65
N LEU A 254 -16.79 3.06 -2.24
CA LEU A 254 -17.99 2.20 -2.20
C LEU A 254 -18.53 1.86 -3.59
N MET A 255 -18.69 2.86 -4.47
CA MET A 255 -19.18 2.60 -5.83
C MET A 255 -18.22 1.74 -6.67
N PRO A 256 -16.89 1.96 -6.62
CA PRO A 256 -15.93 1.05 -7.24
C PRO A 256 -16.01 -0.38 -6.67
N LEU A 257 -16.15 -0.54 -5.35
CA LEU A 257 -16.34 -1.86 -4.75
C LEU A 257 -17.61 -2.54 -5.26
N VAL A 258 -18.71 -1.80 -5.38
CA VAL A 258 -19.97 -2.32 -5.96
C VAL A 258 -19.69 -2.77 -7.39
N SER A 259 -19.05 -1.94 -8.21
CA SER A 259 -18.76 -2.29 -9.61
C SER A 259 -17.83 -3.50 -9.78
N ILE A 260 -16.92 -3.74 -8.82
CA ILE A 260 -15.97 -4.85 -8.85
C ILE A 260 -16.60 -6.15 -8.31
N THR A 261 -17.56 -6.01 -7.39
CA THR A 261 -18.21 -7.12 -6.67
C THR A 261 -19.36 -7.75 -7.46
N PHE A 262 -20.02 -6.96 -8.31
CA PHE A 262 -21.09 -7.39 -9.22
C PHE A 262 -20.55 -7.87 -10.58
#